data_AF-A0AAW0X9K0-F1
#
_entry.id   AF-A0AAW0X9K0-F1
#
_cell.length_a   1.000
_cell.length_b   1.000
_cell.length_c   1.000
_cell.angle_alpha   90.00
_cell.angle_beta   90.00
_cell.angle_gamma   90.00
#
_symmetry.space_group_name_H-M   'P 1'
#
loop_
_entity.id
_entity.type
_entity.pdbx_description
1 polymer ?
#
loop_
_entity_poly.entity_id
_entity_poly.type
_entity_poly.pdbx_seq_one_letter_code
_entity_poly.pdbx_strand_id
1 'polypeptide(L)'
;RDTNLAIPGQMNGVVSERVAHFVVLKVSGLGLTIKWDMKSLVVTEISELLWNRTSGLCGRRDGSDTNDWSYADGTEETNMNSFLQAWQAKTLGDRCLDRPKTKHPCG
;
A
#
# COMPACT_ATOMS: atom_id res chain seq x y z
N ARG A 1 -4.82 -27.03 2.50
CA ARG A 1 -5.25 -26.03 3.51
C ARG A 1 -6.10 -25.03 2.77
N ASP A 2 -7.32 -24.78 3.21
CA ASP A 2 -8.19 -23.79 2.59
C ASP A 2 -7.63 -22.39 2.92
N THR A 3 -7.28 -21.60 1.89
CA THR A 3 -6.68 -20.26 2.04
C THR A 3 -7.67 -19.15 1.75
N ASN A 4 -8.96 -19.49 1.60
CA ASN A 4 -10.01 -18.56 1.25
C ASN A 4 -10.58 -17.88 2.49
N LEU A 5 -10.45 -16.55 2.57
CA LEU A 5 -11.07 -15.74 3.61
C LEU A 5 -12.49 -15.36 3.17
N ALA A 6 -13.51 -15.89 3.86
CA ALA A 6 -14.90 -15.47 3.66
C ALA A 6 -15.11 -14.00 4.02
N ILE A 7 -16.17 -13.37 3.52
CA ILE A 7 -16.55 -11.98 3.86
C ILE A 7 -18.04 -11.98 4.26
N PRO A 8 -18.40 -11.66 5.52
CA PRO A 8 -17.50 -11.41 6.64
C PRO A 8 -16.81 -12.71 7.12
N GLY A 9 -15.64 -12.59 7.75
CA GLY A 9 -14.89 -13.73 8.23
C GLY A 9 -13.64 -13.36 9.03
N GLN A 10 -12.97 -14.38 9.57
CA GLN A 10 -11.70 -14.22 10.28
C GLN A 10 -10.77 -15.39 9.97
N MET A 11 -9.50 -15.10 9.70
CA MET A 11 -8.47 -16.11 9.50
C MET A 11 -7.10 -15.55 9.90
N ASN A 12 -6.35 -16.29 10.73
CA ASN A 12 -4.95 -15.98 11.07
C ASN A 12 -4.71 -14.51 11.49
N GLY A 13 -5.60 -13.94 12.31
CA GLY A 13 -5.51 -12.55 12.78
C GLY A 13 -6.02 -11.50 11.80
N VAL A 14 -6.42 -11.87 10.58
CA VAL A 14 -7.11 -10.99 9.64
C VAL A 14 -8.62 -11.13 9.81
N VAL A 15 -9.31 -10.02 10.01
CA VAL A 15 -10.78 -9.94 10.01
C VAL A 15 -11.22 -9.26 8.72
N SER A 16 -12.18 -9.84 8.04
CA SER A 16 -12.80 -9.29 6.84
C SER A 16 -14.26 -8.91 7.10
N GLU A 17 -14.67 -7.77 6.58
CA GLU A 17 -16.05 -7.31 6.63
C GLU A 17 -16.40 -6.48 5.38
N ARG A 18 -17.69 -6.36 5.08
CA ARG A 18 -18.19 -5.47 4.04
C ARG A 18 -18.83 -4.26 4.69
N VAL A 19 -18.31 -3.07 4.40
CA VAL A 19 -18.83 -1.79 4.90
C VAL A 19 -19.11 -0.90 3.70
N ALA A 20 -20.40 -0.61 3.46
CA ALA A 20 -20.85 0.04 2.24
C ALA A 20 -20.28 -0.65 0.98
N HIS A 21 -19.52 0.07 0.14
CA HIS A 21 -18.92 -0.46 -1.07
C HIS A 21 -17.50 -1.04 -0.87
N PHE A 22 -16.94 -0.94 0.34
CA PHE A 22 -15.61 -1.46 0.65
C PHE A 22 -15.65 -2.87 1.23
N VAL A 23 -14.67 -3.68 0.84
CA VAL A 23 -14.17 -4.79 1.66
C VAL A 23 -13.11 -4.22 2.58
N VAL A 24 -13.30 -4.41 3.88
CA VAL A 24 -12.38 -3.94 4.92
C VAL A 24 -11.66 -5.15 5.50
N LEU A 25 -10.33 -5.10 5.50
CA LEU A 25 -9.43 -6.10 6.07
C LEU A 25 -8.70 -5.48 7.25
N LYS A 26 -8.93 -6.01 8.46
CA LYS A 26 -8.25 -5.57 9.70
C LYS A 26 -7.23 -6.62 10.10
N VAL A 27 -5.95 -6.25 10.16
CA VAL A 27 -4.87 -7.11 10.63
C VAL A 27 -4.67 -6.88 12.12
N SER A 28 -5.25 -7.76 12.92
CA SER A 28 -5.18 -7.73 14.38
C SER A 28 -3.73 -7.83 14.85
N GLY A 29 -3.35 -7.03 15.84
CA GLY A 29 -1.98 -6.99 16.38
C GLY A 29 -1.00 -6.11 15.61
N LEU A 30 -1.20 -5.88 14.31
CA LEU A 30 -0.38 -4.95 13.51
C LEU A 30 -0.92 -3.51 13.54
N GLY A 31 -2.22 -3.35 13.78
CA GLY A 31 -2.88 -2.03 13.70
C GLY A 31 -3.02 -1.52 12.27
N LEU A 32 -3.09 -2.43 11.30
CA LEU A 32 -3.26 -2.13 9.88
C LEU A 32 -4.70 -2.45 9.45
N THR A 33 -5.34 -1.49 8.78
CA THR A 33 -6.64 -1.67 8.12
C THR A 33 -6.52 -1.33 6.64
N ILE A 34 -7.01 -2.20 5.77
CA ILE A 34 -7.07 -2.00 4.32
C ILE A 34 -8.54 -1.93 3.91
N LYS A 35 -8.92 -0.90 3.18
CA LYS A 35 -10.24 -0.74 2.59
C LYS A 35 -10.08 -0.80 1.07
N TRP A 36 -10.73 -1.75 0.44
CA TRP A 36 -10.68 -1.93 -1.01
C TRP A 36 -12.09 -1.87 -1.59
N ASP A 37 -12.30 -1.02 -2.59
CA ASP A 37 -13.58 -0.85 -3.27
C ASP A 37 -13.90 -1.99 -4.27
N MET A 38 -13.09 -3.05 -4.28
CA MET A 38 -13.12 -4.14 -5.26
C MET A 38 -12.83 -3.70 -6.71
N LYS A 39 -12.32 -2.48 -6.90
CA LYS A 39 -11.95 -1.90 -8.19
C LYS A 39 -10.53 -1.32 -8.09
N SER A 40 -10.40 0.00 -8.04
CA SER A 40 -9.12 0.72 -8.16
C SER A 40 -8.69 1.46 -6.89
N LEU A 41 -9.58 1.64 -5.92
CA LEU A 41 -9.29 2.40 -4.71
C LEU A 41 -8.90 1.46 -3.57
N VAL A 42 -7.67 1.64 -3.09
CA VAL A 42 -7.17 1.03 -1.86
C VAL A 42 -6.83 2.15 -0.89
N VAL A 43 -7.43 2.11 0.30
CA VAL A 43 -7.13 3.04 1.39
C VAL A 43 -6.55 2.24 2.54
N THR A 44 -5.42 2.71 3.07
CA THR A 44 -4.74 2.07 4.19
C THR A 44 -4.79 2.99 5.40
N GLU A 45 -5.21 2.44 6.53
CA GLU A 45 -5.19 3.11 7.83
C GLU A 45 -4.24 2.35 8.74
N ILE A 46 -3.31 3.05 9.37
CA ILE A 46 -2.31 2.47 10.27
C ILE A 46 -2.39 3.12 11.64
N SER A 47 -2.18 2.34 12.69
CA SER A 47 -2.07 2.85 14.05
C SER A 47 -0.64 3.32 14.36
N GLU A 48 -0.48 3.98 15.51
CA GLU A 48 0.82 4.40 16.05
C GLU A 48 1.80 3.23 16.29
N LEU A 49 1.33 1.98 16.30
CA LEU A 49 2.20 0.80 16.36
C LEU A 49 3.15 0.69 15.16
N LEU A 50 2.82 1.36 14.05
CA LEU A 50 3.60 1.40 12.82
C LEU A 50 4.42 2.69 12.68
N TRP A 51 4.52 3.52 13.73
CA TRP A 51 5.39 4.70 13.72
C TRP A 51 6.85 4.31 13.46
N ASN A 52 7.50 5.01 12.52
CA ASN A 52 8.85 4.72 12.02
C ASN A 52 9.05 3.30 11.46
N ARG A 53 7.97 2.59 11.10
CA ARG A 53 8.01 1.18 10.64
C ARG A 53 7.42 0.97 9.25
N THR A 54 7.14 2.04 8.52
CA THR A 54 6.65 1.97 7.14
C THR A 54 7.69 2.52 6.17
N SER A 55 7.67 1.97 4.97
CA SER A 55 8.32 2.50 3.79
C SER A 55 7.50 2.06 2.57
N GLY A 56 7.50 2.85 1.52
CA GLY A 56 6.72 2.55 0.32
C GLY A 56 6.17 3.80 -0.33
N LEU A 57 5.26 3.59 -1.28
CA LEU A 57 4.57 4.67 -2.00
C LEU A 57 3.71 5.58 -1.10
N CYS A 58 3.33 5.11 0.09
CA CYS A 58 2.62 5.92 1.10
C CYS A 58 3.58 6.67 2.05
N GLY A 59 4.89 6.61 1.81
CA GLY A 59 5.88 7.29 2.62
C GLY A 59 6.18 6.63 3.96
N ARG A 60 6.83 7.40 4.84
CA ARG A 60 7.23 6.98 6.18
C ARG A 60 6.23 7.51 7.19
N ARG A 61 5.80 6.65 8.11
CA ARG A 61 4.96 7.07 9.24
C ARG A 61 5.83 7.70 10.32
N ASP A 62 6.37 8.89 10.06
CA ASP A 62 7.23 9.63 10.99
C ASP A 62 6.82 11.10 11.19
N GLY A 63 5.74 11.52 10.53
CA GLY A 63 5.18 12.86 10.67
C GLY A 63 5.92 13.93 9.87
N SER A 64 6.90 13.56 9.06
CA SER A 64 7.64 14.46 8.18
C SER A 64 7.29 14.18 6.72
N ASP A 65 6.71 15.15 6.03
CA ASP A 65 6.45 15.03 4.58
C ASP A 65 7.74 15.16 3.75
N THR A 66 8.78 15.77 4.32
CA THR A 66 10.05 16.07 3.62
C THR A 66 10.81 14.84 3.17
N ASN A 67 10.58 13.67 3.78
CA ASN A 67 11.30 12.43 3.51
C ASN A 67 10.37 11.31 3.00
N ASP A 68 9.11 11.61 2.69
CA ASP A 68 8.14 10.59 2.25
C ASP A 68 8.55 9.96 0.92
N TRP A 69 9.33 10.67 0.11
CA TRP A 69 9.96 10.11 -1.08
C TRP A 69 11.31 9.52 -0.72
N SER A 70 11.28 8.37 -0.04
CA SER A 70 12.48 7.61 0.29
C SER A 70 12.47 6.24 -0.39
N TYR A 71 13.67 5.78 -0.76
CA TYR A 71 13.90 4.39 -1.14
C TYR A 71 13.84 3.44 0.08
N ALA A 72 13.83 2.13 -0.18
CA ALA A 72 13.78 1.13 0.88
C ALA A 72 15.00 1.17 1.83
N ASP A 73 16.13 1.71 1.38
CA ASP A 73 17.34 1.92 2.19
C ASP A 73 17.33 3.23 3.00
N GLY A 74 16.28 4.05 2.85
CA GLY A 74 16.13 5.34 3.52
C GLY A 74 16.76 6.53 2.79
N THR A 75 17.32 6.33 1.60
CA THR A 75 17.82 7.44 0.77
C THR A 75 16.64 8.26 0.25
N GLU A 76 16.69 9.57 0.45
CA GLU A 76 15.68 10.52 -0.05
C GLU A 76 15.82 10.76 -1.56
N GLU A 77 14.70 10.96 -2.24
CA GLU A 77 14.61 11.21 -3.66
C GLU A 77 13.71 12.43 -3.93
N THR A 78 14.12 13.25 -4.89
CA THR A 78 13.37 14.46 -5.29
C THR A 78 12.67 14.28 -6.63
N ASN A 79 13.03 13.25 -7.38
CA ASN A 79 12.41 12.91 -8.65
C ASN A 79 11.32 11.85 -8.48
N MET A 80 10.07 12.25 -8.66
CA MET A 80 8.91 11.35 -8.61
C MET A 80 9.05 10.13 -9.52
N ASN A 81 9.63 10.28 -10.72
CA ASN A 81 9.77 9.16 -11.64
C ASN A 81 10.76 8.11 -11.13
N SER A 82 11.89 8.56 -10.57
CA SER A 82 12.89 7.68 -9.94
C SER A 82 12.28 6.98 -8.71
N PHE A 83 11.57 7.74 -7.86
CA PHE A 83 10.86 7.20 -6.69
C PHE A 83 9.87 6.08 -7.08
N LEU A 84 8.99 6.32 -8.05
CA LEU A 84 8.02 5.33 -8.51
C LEU A 84 8.69 4.08 -9.12
N GLN A 85 9.82 4.23 -9.80
CA GLN A 85 10.56 3.09 -10.37
C GLN A 85 11.19 2.23 -9.28
N ALA A 86 11.75 2.83 -8.24
CA ALA A 86 12.38 2.09 -7.14
C ALA A 86 11.39 1.20 -6.37
N TRP A 87 10.12 1.60 -6.31
CA TRP A 87 9.04 0.86 -5.65
C TRP A 87 8.29 -0.13 -6.55
N GLN A 88 8.77 -0.37 -7.77
CA GLN A 88 8.17 -1.36 -8.68
C GLN A 88 8.31 -2.78 -8.12
N ALA A 89 7.17 -3.48 -7.96
CA ALA A 89 7.16 -4.87 -7.52
C ALA A 89 7.79 -5.80 -8.57
N LYS A 90 8.78 -6.59 -8.16
CA LYS A 90 9.53 -7.48 -9.07
C LYS A 90 8.94 -8.89 -9.21
N THR A 91 7.98 -9.26 -8.36
CA THR A 91 7.63 -10.66 -8.08
C THR A 91 6.16 -11.02 -8.29
N LEU A 92 5.33 -10.12 -8.85
CA LEU A 92 3.90 -10.40 -9.11
C LEU A 92 3.66 -11.34 -10.32
N GLY A 93 4.65 -12.15 -10.71
CA GLY A 93 4.54 -13.16 -11.77
C GLY A 93 4.56 -12.62 -13.20
N ASP A 94 4.04 -11.42 -13.41
CA ASP A 94 4.04 -10.75 -14.72
C ASP A 94 5.20 -9.78 -14.86
N ARG A 95 5.82 -9.75 -16.05
CA ARG A 95 6.69 -8.63 -16.43
C ARG A 95 5.82 -7.39 -16.50
N CYS A 96 6.06 -6.44 -15.61
CA CYS A 96 5.54 -5.10 -15.75
C CYS A 96 6.14 -4.50 -17.03
N LEU A 97 5.43 -4.61 -18.14
CA LEU A 97 5.82 -4.02 -19.42
C LEU A 97 5.87 -2.51 -19.20
N ASP A 98 7.01 -1.91 -19.52
CA ASP A 98 7.33 -0.53 -19.19
C ASP A 98 6.23 0.49 -19.53
N ARG A 99 6.30 1.60 -18.78
CA ARG A 99 5.34 2.71 -18.66
C ARG A 99 4.57 3.04 -19.94
N PRO A 100 3.25 3.30 -19.85
CA PRO A 100 2.61 4.22 -20.79
C PRO A 100 3.39 5.52 -20.77
N LYS A 101 3.97 5.92 -21.91
CA LYS A 101 4.50 7.28 -22.14
C LYS A 101 3.32 8.25 -22.21
N THR A 102 2.55 8.34 -21.14
CA THR A 102 1.48 9.31 -21.04
C THR A 102 2.10 10.61 -20.61
N LYS A 103 2.01 11.60 -21.50
CA LYS A 103 2.28 12.98 -21.14
C LYS A 103 1.36 13.33 -19.98
N HIS A 104 1.89 14.02 -18.97
CA HIS A 104 1.07 14.47 -17.86
C HIS A 104 -0.11 15.28 -18.44
N PRO A 105 -1.36 15.14 -17.95
CA PRO A 105 -2.48 15.92 -18.44
C PRO A 105 -2.24 17.44 -18.37
N CYS A 106 -1.33 17.86 -17.49
CA CYS A 106 -0.93 19.27 -17.33
C CYS A 106 0.33 19.68 -18.13
N GLY A 107 0.84 18.83 -19.03
CA GLY A 107 1.98 19.16 -19.91
C GLY A 107 3.31 18.57 -19.47
#